data_AF-A0A2D5AZQ1-F1
#
_entry.id   AF-A0A2D5AZQ1-F1
#
_cell.length_a   1.000
_cell.length_b   1.000
_cell.length_c   1.000
_cell.angle_alpha   90.00
_cell.angle_beta   90.00
_cell.angle_gamma   90.00
#
_symmetry.space_group_name_H-M   'P 1'
#
loop_
_entity.id
_entity.type
_entity.pdbx_description
1 polymer ?
#
loop_
_entity_poly.entity_id
_entity_poly.type
_entity_poly.pdbx_seq_one_letter_code
_entity_poly.pdbx_strand_id
1 'polypeptide(L)'
;MVGVGTNFGDRLPAGAETRAAEILQELAAANGTNFGELVERHTNDTYPGIYTMIAGDEPLPSSDVYPRKAMVPAFGDTAWRLRVGEVGVAPYDPMPPTGRGTSRFGIHIVKRLE
;
A
#
# COMPACT_ATOMS: atom_id res chain seq x y z
N MET A 1 -9.47 4.69 0.05
CA MET A 1 -8.61 3.66 0.71
C MET A 1 -7.39 4.34 1.32
N VAL A 2 -6.78 3.79 2.37
CA VAL A 2 -5.49 4.29 2.90
C VAL A 2 -4.43 3.21 2.77
N GLY A 3 -3.28 3.56 2.19
CA GLY A 3 -2.10 2.71 2.19
C GLY A 3 -1.05 3.25 3.17
N VAL A 4 -0.50 2.38 4.00
CA VAL A 4 0.86 2.56 4.52
C VAL A 4 1.80 2.01 3.43
N GLY A 5 2.49 2.89 2.71
CA GLY A 5 3.65 2.46 1.90
C GLY A 5 4.88 2.37 2.78
N THR A 6 5.61 1.25 2.72
CA THR A 6 6.96 1.11 3.31
C THR A 6 8.06 0.91 2.24
N ASN A 7 8.09 1.69 1.14
CA ASN A 7 9.28 2.39 0.59
C ASN A 7 8.97 3.20 -0.68
N PHE A 8 9.54 4.41 -0.76
CA PHE A 8 10.04 5.00 -2.01
C PHE A 8 11.44 5.58 -1.74
N GLY A 9 12.45 4.74 -2.01
CA GLY A 9 13.87 5.11 -1.89
C GLY A 9 14.78 3.89 -2.01
N ASP A 10 15.11 3.52 -3.25
CA ASP A 10 16.21 2.66 -3.70
C ASP A 10 16.46 1.31 -2.99
N ARG A 11 15.81 0.25 -3.51
CA ARG A 11 15.96 -1.19 -3.14
C ARG A 11 15.26 -1.54 -1.83
N LEU A 12 14.67 -2.75 -1.71
CA LEU A 12 14.30 -3.29 -0.39
C LEU A 12 15.55 -3.21 0.50
N PRO A 13 15.58 -2.41 1.56
CA PRO A 13 16.66 -2.53 2.53
C PRO A 13 16.61 -3.94 3.10
N ALA A 14 17.79 -4.51 3.40
CA ALA A 14 17.84 -5.74 4.18
C ALA A 14 16.98 -5.55 5.45
N GLY A 15 15.98 -6.41 5.63
CA GLY A 15 15.04 -6.34 6.76
C GLY A 15 13.69 -5.65 6.51
N ALA A 16 13.36 -5.25 5.28
CA ALA A 16 12.04 -4.68 4.97
C ALA A 16 10.86 -5.64 5.28
N GLU A 17 11.03 -6.95 5.07
CA GLU A 17 10.04 -7.95 5.48
C GLU A 17 9.91 -8.03 7.00
N THR A 18 11.02 -8.01 7.73
CA THR A 18 11.03 -7.93 9.20
C THR A 18 10.30 -6.68 9.67
N ARG A 19 10.56 -5.53 9.04
CA ARG A 19 9.91 -4.28 9.39
C ARG A 19 8.40 -4.32 9.12
N ALA A 20 7.99 -4.88 7.99
CA ALA A 20 6.58 -5.08 7.70
C ALA A 20 5.92 -6.00 8.73
N ALA A 21 6.59 -7.07 9.15
CA ALA A 21 6.10 -7.98 10.18
C ALA A 21 5.93 -7.28 11.55
N GLU A 22 6.89 -6.46 11.96
CA GLU A 22 6.81 -5.65 13.20
C GLU A 22 5.59 -4.71 13.17
N ILE A 23 5.37 -4.00 12.06
CA ILE A 23 4.23 -3.08 11.91
C ILE A 23 2.90 -3.86 11.98
N LEU A 24 2.83 -5.05 11.36
CA LEU A 24 1.64 -5.90 11.44
C LEU A 24 1.39 -6.40 12.87
N GLN A 25 2.44 -6.70 13.63
CA GLN A 25 2.31 -7.07 15.05
C GLN A 25 1.78 -5.91 15.89
N GLU A 26 2.29 -4.69 15.69
CA GLU A 26 1.81 -3.49 16.38
C GLU A 26 0.35 -3.18 16.03
N LEU A 27 -0.01 -3.30 14.75
CA LEU A 27 -1.37 -3.15 14.27
C LEU A 27 -2.33 -4.17 14.90
N ALA A 28 -1.90 -5.44 14.98
CA ALA A 28 -2.66 -6.51 15.61
C ALA A 28 -2.83 -6.27 17.12
N ALA A 29 -1.79 -5.80 17.82
CA ALA A 29 -1.84 -5.46 19.24
C ALA A 29 -2.87 -4.35 19.54
N ALA A 30 -3.05 -3.41 18.62
CA ALA A 30 -4.07 -2.35 18.71
C ALA A 30 -5.42 -2.71 18.07
N ASN A 31 -5.63 -3.99 17.72
CA ASN A 31 -6.84 -4.49 17.04
C ASN A 31 -7.23 -3.67 15.79
N GLY A 32 -6.24 -3.18 15.04
CA GLY A 32 -6.44 -2.42 13.80
C GLY A 32 -6.84 -0.95 13.96
N THR A 33 -6.96 -0.43 15.19
CA THR A 33 -7.48 0.91 15.49
C THR A 33 -6.48 2.04 15.28
N ASN A 34 -5.19 1.76 15.43
CA ASN A 34 -4.09 2.73 15.33
C ASN A 34 -3.50 2.88 13.90
N PHE A 35 -4.19 2.39 12.86
CA PHE A 35 -3.61 2.30 11.51
C PHE A 35 -3.10 3.66 11.00
N GLY A 36 -3.84 4.76 11.21
CA GLY A 36 -3.42 6.10 10.79
C GLY A 36 -2.15 6.58 11.48
N GLU A 37 -1.97 6.25 12.76
CA GLU A 37 -0.74 6.58 13.49
C GLU A 37 0.45 5.76 12.99
N LEU A 38 0.23 4.49 12.63
CA LEU A 38 1.25 3.65 12.02
C LEU A 38 1.67 4.18 10.64
N VAL A 39 0.72 4.71 9.86
CA VAL A 39 1.03 5.43 8.61
C VAL A 39 1.96 6.60 8.95
N GLU A 40 1.57 7.48 9.87
CA GLU A 40 2.36 8.67 10.22
C GLU A 40 3.79 8.32 10.69
N ARG A 41 3.93 7.27 11.50
CA ARG A 41 5.22 6.87 12.09
C ARG A 41 6.12 6.09 11.13
N HIS A 42 5.57 5.33 10.19
CA HIS A 42 6.32 4.32 9.44
C HIS A 42 6.22 4.45 7.94
N THR A 43 5.31 5.27 7.42
CA THR A 43 5.26 5.47 5.98
C THR A 43 6.47 6.26 5.52
N ASN A 44 6.95 5.85 4.37
CA ASN A 44 7.98 6.50 3.57
C ASN A 44 7.44 6.75 2.15
N ASP A 45 6.11 6.70 2.01
CA ASP A 45 5.34 7.29 0.90
C ASP A 45 4.83 8.68 1.35
N THR A 46 4.05 9.33 0.51
CA THR A 46 3.40 10.61 0.80
C THR A 46 2.35 10.43 1.90
N TYR A 47 2.57 11.01 3.08
CA TYR A 47 1.55 11.13 4.12
C TYR A 47 0.43 12.08 3.67
N PRO A 48 -0.88 11.78 3.89
CA PRO A 48 -1.42 10.68 4.70
C PRO A 48 -1.63 9.34 3.96
N GLY A 49 -1.19 9.20 2.70
CA GLY A 49 -1.27 7.94 1.94
C GLY A 49 -2.70 7.50 1.61
N ILE A 50 -3.63 8.45 1.49
CA ILE A 50 -5.04 8.18 1.20
C ILE A 50 -5.28 8.32 -0.30
N TYR A 51 -5.73 7.23 -0.92
CA TYR A 51 -6.00 7.16 -2.34
C TYR A 51 -7.45 6.71 -2.58
N THR A 52 -8.22 7.51 -3.30
CA THR A 52 -9.54 7.09 -3.77
C THR A 52 -9.37 6.31 -5.05
N MET A 53 -9.93 5.11 -5.12
CA MET A 53 -9.80 4.24 -6.29
C MET A 53 -11.15 3.92 -6.90
N ILE A 54 -11.22 3.99 -8.23
CA ILE A 54 -12.45 3.70 -8.98
C ILE A 54 -12.25 2.52 -9.94
N ALA A 55 -13.34 1.83 -10.26
CA ALA A 55 -13.37 0.75 -11.25
C ALA A 55 -13.22 1.26 -12.69
N GLY A 56 -13.54 2.55 -12.92
CA GLY A 56 -13.43 3.17 -14.24
C GLY A 56 -11.99 3.25 -14.73
N ASP A 57 -11.84 3.41 -16.04
CA ASP A 57 -10.54 3.49 -16.71
C ASP A 57 -10.05 4.93 -16.91
N GLU A 58 -10.96 5.91 -16.80
CA GLU A 58 -10.66 7.31 -17.04
C GLU A 58 -10.09 7.97 -15.77
N PRO A 59 -8.95 8.68 -15.86
CA PRO A 59 -8.49 9.51 -14.76
C PRO A 59 -9.51 10.61 -14.49
N LEU A 60 -10.00 10.70 -13.25
CA LEU A 60 -10.89 11.79 -12.90
C LEU A 60 -10.10 13.09 -12.70
N PRO A 61 -10.72 14.26 -12.97
CA PRO A 61 -10.03 15.55 -12.89
C PRO A 61 -9.54 15.93 -11.49
N SER A 62 -9.99 15.25 -10.43
CA SER A 62 -9.50 15.47 -9.07
C SER A 62 -8.18 14.72 -8.86
N SER A 63 -7.19 15.41 -8.29
CA SER A 63 -5.84 14.88 -8.01
C SER A 63 -5.81 13.61 -7.16
N ASP A 64 -6.90 13.25 -6.49
CA ASP A 64 -6.91 12.21 -5.45
C ASP A 64 -7.74 10.97 -5.82
N VAL A 65 -8.30 10.93 -7.04
CA VAL A 65 -9.07 9.78 -7.54
C VAL A 65 -8.36 9.11 -8.70
N TYR A 66 -8.05 7.83 -8.49
CA TYR A 66 -7.22 7.04 -9.39
C TYR A 66 -8.00 5.85 -9.96
N PRO A 67 -8.01 5.65 -11.28
CA PRO A 67 -8.52 4.42 -11.86
C PRO A 67 -7.62 3.26 -11.43
N ARG A 68 -8.20 2.07 -11.19
CA ARG A 68 -7.44 0.88 -10.76
C ARG A 68 -6.21 0.62 -11.62
N LYS A 69 -6.30 0.83 -12.93
CA LYS A 69 -5.20 0.61 -13.89
C LYS A 69 -4.05 1.62 -13.78
N ALA A 70 -4.29 2.79 -13.18
CA ALA A 70 -3.25 3.80 -12.94
C ALA A 70 -2.45 3.54 -11.65
N MET A 71 -2.90 2.60 -10.81
CA MET A 71 -2.22 2.22 -9.57
C MET A 71 -1.20 1.10 -9.80
N VAL A 72 -0.21 1.04 -8.92
CA VAL A 72 0.74 -0.08 -8.84
C VAL A 72 -0.04 -1.40 -8.81
N PRO A 73 0.26 -2.39 -9.69
CA PRO A 73 -0.54 -3.59 -9.82
C PRO A 73 -0.78 -4.32 -8.50
N ALA A 74 0.25 -4.62 -7.71
CA ALA A 74 0.07 -5.35 -6.46
C ALA A 74 -0.75 -4.53 -5.45
N PHE A 75 -0.51 -3.22 -5.35
CA PHE A 75 -1.27 -2.33 -4.47
C PHE A 75 -2.76 -2.40 -4.81
N GLY A 76 -3.11 -2.17 -6.06
CA GLY A 76 -4.52 -2.14 -6.45
C GLY A 76 -5.18 -3.52 -6.38
N ASP A 77 -4.48 -4.61 -6.70
CA ASP A 77 -5.04 -5.96 -6.58
C ASP A 77 -5.31 -6.33 -5.13
N THR A 78 -4.37 -6.04 -4.22
CA THR A 78 -4.58 -6.21 -2.78
C THR A 78 -5.78 -5.39 -2.33
N ALA A 79 -5.80 -4.11 -2.66
CA ALA A 79 -6.76 -3.18 -2.10
C ALA A 79 -8.21 -3.47 -2.56
N TRP A 80 -8.42 -3.93 -3.79
CA TRP A 80 -9.75 -4.34 -4.29
C TRP A 80 -10.27 -5.67 -3.72
N ARG A 81 -9.38 -6.52 -3.18
CA ARG A 81 -9.76 -7.78 -2.54
C ARG A 81 -10.18 -7.62 -1.08
N LEU A 82 -9.81 -6.49 -0.46
CA LEU A 82 -10.14 -6.19 0.93
C LEU A 82 -11.61 -5.81 1.08
N ARG A 83 -12.23 -6.22 2.18
CA ARG A 83 -13.48 -5.64 2.69
C ARG A 83 -13.19 -4.33 3.41
N VAL A 84 -14.24 -3.53 3.60
CA VAL A 84 -14.16 -2.29 4.39
C VAL A 84 -13.64 -2.62 5.80
N GLY A 85 -12.62 -1.88 6.24
CA GLY A 85 -11.92 -2.07 7.51
C GLY A 85 -10.79 -3.12 7.47
N GLU A 86 -10.74 -3.96 6.45
CA GLU A 86 -9.73 -5.02 6.32
C GLU A 86 -8.37 -4.46 5.91
N VAL A 87 -7.32 -5.15 6.35
CA VAL A 87 -5.92 -4.81 6.08
C VAL A 87 -5.28 -5.93 5.28
N GLY A 88 -4.54 -5.57 4.23
CA GLY A 88 -3.80 -6.49 3.39
C GLY A 88 -2.36 -6.05 3.18
N VAL A 89 -1.54 -6.95 2.66
CA VAL A 89 -0.13 -6.69 2.34
C VAL A 89 0.07 -6.91 0.85
N ALA A 90 0.55 -5.88 0.14
CA ALA A 90 1.07 -6.04 -1.21
C ALA A 90 2.57 -6.32 -1.10
N PRO A 91 3.05 -7.50 -1.53
CA PRO A 91 4.45 -7.86 -1.43
C PRO A 91 5.29 -7.01 -2.37
N TYR A 92 6.58 -6.89 -2.06
CA TYR A 92 7.55 -6.36 -3.01
C TYR A 92 7.72 -7.34 -4.17
N ASP A 93 7.68 -6.80 -5.38
CA ASP A 93 7.92 -7.54 -6.60
C ASP A 93 8.69 -6.64 -7.57
N PRO A 94 10.04 -6.75 -7.58
CA PRO A 94 10.90 -5.89 -8.38
C PRO A 94 10.72 -6.13 -9.87
N MET A 95 11.29 -5.23 -10.67
CA MET A 95 11.41 -5.46 -12.11
C MET A 95 12.28 -6.70 -12.38
N PRO A 96 11.75 -7.79 -12.96
CA PRO A 96 12.57 -8.92 -13.41
C PRO A 96 13.42 -8.55 -14.64
N PRO A 97 14.42 -9.38 -15.01
CA PRO A 97 15.24 -9.15 -16.21
C PRO A 97 14.44 -9.01 -17.51
N THR A 98 13.25 -9.59 -17.56
CA THR A 98 12.29 -9.48 -18.66
C THR A 98 10.87 -9.32 -18.10
N GLY A 99 10.11 -8.32 -18.58
CA GLY A 99 8.71 -8.10 -18.16
C GLY A 99 8.50 -6.85 -17.29
N ARG A 100 7.46 -6.87 -16.45
CA ARG A 100 7.12 -5.81 -15.49
C ARG A 100 6.86 -6.40 -14.11
N GLY A 101 7.55 -5.90 -13.08
CA GLY A 101 7.26 -6.22 -11.68
C GLY A 101 5.95 -5.55 -11.24
N THR A 102 5.25 -6.19 -10.30
CA THR A 102 3.93 -5.74 -9.83
C THR A 102 4.00 -4.75 -8.67
N SER A 103 5.13 -4.64 -7.97
CA SER A 103 5.36 -3.69 -6.86
C SER A 103 6.85 -3.37 -6.70
N ARG A 104 7.36 -2.48 -7.56
CA ARG A 104 8.79 -2.13 -7.58
C ARG A 104 9.24 -1.20 -6.44
N PHE A 105 8.30 -0.71 -5.64
CA PHE A 105 8.54 0.37 -4.69
C PHE A 105 8.77 -0.15 -3.26
N GLY A 106 8.17 -1.27 -2.90
CA GLY A 106 8.40 -1.91 -1.62
C GLY A 106 7.26 -2.84 -1.24
N ILE A 107 7.17 -3.11 0.05
CA ILE A 107 6.01 -3.75 0.66
C ILE A 107 5.01 -2.64 1.00
N HIS A 108 3.72 -2.87 0.74
CA HIS A 108 2.67 -1.95 1.14
C HIS A 108 1.72 -2.66 2.10
N ILE A 109 1.39 -2.02 3.23
CA ILE A 109 0.34 -2.48 4.14
C ILE A 109 -0.86 -1.57 3.89
N VAL A 110 -1.96 -2.12 3.43
CA VAL A 110 -3.10 -1.35 2.88
C VAL A 110 -4.33 -1.60 3.72
N LYS A 111 -5.08 -0.55 4.09
CA LYS A 111 -6.38 -0.63 4.74
C LYS A 111 -7.46 -0.06 3.84
N ARG A 112 -8.52 -0.84 3.63
CA ARG A 112 -9.69 -0.34 2.91
C ARG A 112 -10.59 0.43 3.89
N LEU A 113 -10.92 1.69 3.55
CA LEU A 113 -11.78 2.53 4.39
C LEU A 113 -13.27 2.48 4.03
N GLU A 114 -13.55 2.23 2.74
CA GLU A 114 -14.87 2.23 2.09
C GLU A 114 -14.81 1.35 0.84
#